data_AF-A0A2H0MKR4-F1
#
_entry.id   AF-A0A2H0MKR4-F1
#
_cell.length_a   1.000
_cell.length_b   1.000
_cell.length_c   1.000
_cell.angle_alpha   90.00
_cell.angle_beta   90.00
_cell.angle_gamma   90.00
#
_symmetry.space_group_name_H-M   'P 1'
#
loop_
_entity.id
_entity.type
_entity.pdbx_description
1 polymer ?
#
loop_
_entity_poly.entity_id
_entity_poly.type
_entity_poly.pdbx_seq_one_letter_code
_entity_poly.pdbx_strand_id
1 'polypeptide(L)'
;MESTLFLAGGFLLGCMHAMEPDHVATVSTLILRRQKLAETFCLALRWSVGHSLTLLALAVMFLALKEVFNHWDLSVAERCVGASMMVLGLWILYRQWVRPVSSNMESLHSPRAGWVLFGMGVLHGTAGSSSIIFLIPLTFSDSAGYVLGYVFLFSAGMVATMGLYSLVLNKLIWLKNFSLHVHRLRGVSAVLAIVIGFRLLAGTGPG
;
A
#
# COMPACT_ATOMS: atom_id res chain seq x y z
N MET A 1 -25.84 4.35 -12.94
CA MET A 1 -24.61 5.14 -13.21
C MET A 1 -23.82 5.39 -11.94
N GLU A 2 -24.45 5.82 -10.85
CA GLU A 2 -23.76 6.12 -9.58
C GLU A 2 -23.06 4.90 -8.95
N SER A 3 -23.70 3.73 -8.94
CA SER A 3 -23.11 2.49 -8.44
C SER A 3 -21.88 2.03 -9.23
N THR A 4 -21.93 2.18 -10.55
CA THR A 4 -20.83 1.82 -11.45
C THR A 4 -19.62 2.74 -11.25
N LEU A 5 -19.87 4.04 -11.07
CA LEU A 5 -18.84 5.04 -10.80
C LEU A 5 -18.19 4.83 -9.43
N PHE A 6 -18.98 4.50 -8.41
CA PHE A 6 -18.46 4.17 -7.08
C PHE A 6 -17.51 2.97 -7.12
N LEU A 7 -17.93 1.89 -7.76
CA LEU A 7 -17.12 0.67 -7.93
C LEU A 7 -15.86 0.92 -8.80
N ALA A 8 -16.00 1.67 -9.90
CA ALA A 8 -14.87 2.09 -10.72
C ALA A 8 -13.89 2.98 -9.94
N GLY A 9 -14.41 3.87 -9.10
CA GLY A 9 -13.64 4.71 -8.17
C GLY A 9 -12.79 3.86 -7.23
N GLY A 10 -13.36 2.79 -6.67
CA GLY A 10 -12.61 1.82 -5.86
C GLY A 10 -11.42 1.23 -6.60
N PHE A 11 -11.64 0.74 -7.83
CA PHE A 11 -10.55 0.22 -8.67
C PHE A 11 -9.45 1.27 -8.94
N LEU A 12 -9.84 2.47 -9.37
CA LEU A 12 -8.90 3.54 -9.70
C LEU A 12 -8.10 4.01 -8.48
N LEU A 13 -8.76 4.13 -7.32
CA LEU A 13 -8.10 4.46 -6.06
C LEU A 13 -7.15 3.34 -5.62
N GLY A 14 -7.49 2.07 -5.88
CA GLY A 14 -6.58 0.95 -5.69
C GLY A 14 -5.33 1.06 -6.57
N CYS A 15 -5.49 1.45 -7.83
CA CYS A 15 -4.35 1.70 -8.72
C CYS A 15 -3.48 2.87 -8.23
N MET A 16 -4.09 3.94 -7.73
CA MET A 16 -3.36 5.07 -7.15
C MET A 16 -2.64 4.69 -5.86
N HIS A 17 -3.31 3.97 -4.97
CA HIS A 17 -2.74 3.47 -3.73
C HIS A 17 -1.51 2.61 -4.01
N ALA A 18 -1.51 1.79 -5.08
CA ALA A 18 -0.36 0.97 -5.44
C ALA A 18 0.88 1.83 -5.74
N MET A 19 0.69 3.03 -6.27
CA MET A 19 1.80 3.93 -6.58
C MET A 19 2.34 4.68 -5.36
N GLU A 20 1.90 4.29 -4.16
CA GLU A 20 2.41 4.84 -2.92
C GLU A 20 3.90 4.53 -2.69
N PRO A 21 4.59 5.46 -2.00
CA PRO A 21 6.01 5.43 -1.69
C PRO A 21 6.62 4.11 -1.26
N ASP A 22 5.94 3.49 -0.32
CA ASP A 22 6.29 2.30 0.42
C ASP A 22 6.14 1.04 -0.43
N HIS A 23 5.07 0.96 -1.23
CA HIS A 23 4.83 -0.16 -2.13
C HIS A 23 5.82 -0.15 -3.30
N VAL A 24 6.00 1.02 -3.92
CA VAL A 24 6.99 1.26 -4.98
C VAL A 24 8.40 0.94 -4.48
N ALA A 25 8.76 1.38 -3.27
CA ALA A 25 10.05 1.07 -2.66
C ALA A 25 10.24 -0.43 -2.47
N THR A 26 9.24 -1.12 -1.92
CA THR A 26 9.29 -2.55 -1.62
C THR A 26 9.49 -3.36 -2.90
N VAL A 27 8.64 -3.16 -3.91
CA VAL A 27 8.72 -3.90 -5.17
C VAL A 27 9.96 -3.51 -6.00
N SER A 28 10.38 -2.25 -5.97
CA SER A 28 11.65 -1.83 -6.58
C SER A 28 12.85 -2.61 -6.04
N THR A 29 12.94 -2.73 -4.71
CA THR A 29 14.07 -3.45 -4.09
C THR A 29 14.08 -4.93 -4.42
N LEU A 30 12.91 -5.52 -4.61
CA LEU A 30 12.75 -6.90 -5.04
C LEU A 30 13.29 -7.11 -6.46
N ILE A 31 12.95 -6.22 -7.39
CA ILE A 31 13.42 -6.26 -8.78
C ILE A 31 14.94 -6.08 -8.86
N LEU A 32 15.50 -5.16 -8.07
CA LEU A 32 16.95 -4.95 -8.04
C LEU A 32 17.73 -6.17 -7.51
N ARG A 33 17.11 -7.03 -6.69
CA ARG A 33 17.76 -8.23 -6.12
C ARG A 33 17.48 -9.50 -6.90
N ARG A 34 16.37 -9.61 -7.63
CA ARG A 34 15.97 -10.80 -8.39
C ARG A 34 15.97 -10.50 -9.89
N GLN A 35 16.85 -11.19 -10.64
CA GLN A 35 17.03 -10.91 -12.07
C GLN A 35 15.95 -11.51 -12.98
N LYS A 36 15.24 -12.56 -12.54
CA LYS A 36 14.21 -13.20 -13.39
C LYS A 36 12.86 -12.53 -13.25
N LEU A 37 12.28 -12.13 -14.39
CA LEU A 37 10.98 -11.46 -14.47
C LEU A 37 9.84 -12.25 -13.85
N ALA A 38 9.73 -13.54 -14.16
CA ALA A 38 8.66 -14.39 -13.62
C ALA A 38 8.73 -14.51 -12.09
N GLU A 39 9.95 -14.63 -11.53
CA GLU A 39 10.15 -14.73 -10.08
C GLU A 39 9.72 -13.43 -9.40
N THR A 40 10.17 -12.28 -9.91
CA THR A 40 9.85 -10.98 -9.33
C THR A 40 8.37 -10.62 -9.45
N PHE A 41 7.75 -10.92 -10.59
CA PHE A 41 6.31 -10.74 -10.80
C PHE A 41 5.50 -11.56 -9.80
N CYS A 42 5.82 -12.86 -9.65
CA CYS A 42 5.12 -13.74 -8.72
C CYS A 42 5.28 -13.27 -7.26
N LEU A 43 6.46 -12.80 -6.89
CA LEU A 43 6.72 -12.27 -5.55
C LEU A 43 6.00 -10.93 -5.29
N ALA A 44 5.93 -10.03 -6.28
CA ALA A 44 5.14 -8.80 -6.20
C ALA A 44 3.64 -9.11 -6.04
N LEU A 45 3.11 -10.07 -6.81
CA LEU A 45 1.73 -10.52 -6.68
C LEU A 45 1.45 -11.10 -5.29
N ARG A 46 2.30 -12.01 -4.79
CA ARG A 46 2.13 -12.59 -3.45
C ARG A 46 2.08 -11.53 -2.36
N TRP A 47 2.96 -10.54 -2.43
CA TRP A 47 2.95 -9.41 -1.51
C TRP A 47 1.63 -8.61 -1.62
N SER A 48 1.21 -8.23 -2.84
CA SER A 48 -0.02 -7.47 -3.05
C SER A 48 -1.28 -8.23 -2.63
N VAL A 49 -1.33 -9.55 -2.84
CA VAL A 49 -2.45 -10.41 -2.42
C VAL A 49 -2.54 -10.48 -0.90
N GLY A 50 -1.40 -10.60 -0.20
CA GLY A 50 -1.38 -10.56 1.27
C GLY A 50 -1.92 -9.24 1.81
N HIS A 51 -1.50 -8.12 1.23
CA HIS A 51 -1.99 -6.79 1.58
C HIS A 51 -3.51 -6.64 1.34
N SER A 52 -3.96 -7.00 0.13
CA SER A 52 -5.37 -6.95 -0.25
C SER A 52 -6.26 -7.84 0.62
N LEU A 53 -5.78 -9.03 1.01
CA LEU A 53 -6.51 -9.94 1.88
C LEU A 53 -6.74 -9.31 3.27
N THR A 54 -5.73 -8.63 3.80
CA THR A 54 -5.89 -7.90 5.07
C THR A 54 -6.94 -6.81 4.95
N LEU A 55 -6.93 -6.02 3.88
CA LEU A 55 -7.95 -4.98 3.68
C LEU A 55 -9.36 -5.59 3.60
N LEU A 56 -9.52 -6.70 2.88
CA LEU A 56 -10.81 -7.38 2.80
C LEU A 56 -11.27 -7.92 4.17
N ALA A 57 -10.34 -8.51 4.94
CA ALA A 57 -10.62 -9.00 6.29
C ALA A 57 -11.01 -7.85 7.24
N LEU A 58 -10.31 -6.72 7.15
CA LEU A 58 -10.67 -5.51 7.89
C LEU A 58 -12.06 -5.01 7.44
N ALA A 59 -12.42 -5.04 6.16
CA ALA A 59 -13.77 -4.61 5.70
C ALA A 59 -14.86 -5.42 6.35
N VAL A 60 -14.71 -6.74 6.34
CA VAL A 60 -15.65 -7.65 7.00
C VAL A 60 -15.72 -7.37 8.49
N MET A 61 -14.58 -7.16 9.16
CA MET A 61 -14.53 -6.84 10.58
C MET A 61 -15.23 -5.52 10.92
N PHE A 62 -14.98 -4.45 10.15
CA PHE A 62 -15.61 -3.13 10.34
C PHE A 62 -17.12 -3.18 10.07
N LEU A 63 -17.56 -3.92 9.05
CA LEU A 63 -18.99 -4.13 8.79
C LEU A 63 -19.66 -4.90 9.93
N ALA A 64 -18.99 -5.92 10.49
CA ALA A 64 -19.53 -6.72 11.60
C ALA A 64 -19.61 -5.92 12.91
N LEU A 65 -18.71 -4.96 13.12
CA LEU A 65 -18.62 -4.12 14.32
C LEU A 65 -19.16 -2.71 14.11
N LYS A 66 -19.92 -2.45 13.03
CA LYS A 66 -20.36 -1.10 12.63
C LYS A 66 -21.04 -0.35 13.78
N GLU A 67 -21.91 -0.99 14.54
CA GLU A 67 -22.61 -0.40 15.69
C GLU A 67 -21.65 0.04 16.82
N VAL A 68 -20.56 -0.72 17.04
CA VAL A 68 -19.54 -0.37 18.05
C VAL A 68 -18.76 0.86 17.61
N PHE A 69 -18.39 0.92 16.32
CA PHE A 69 -17.63 2.03 15.76
C PHE A 69 -18.46 3.30 15.54
N ASN A 70 -19.78 3.19 15.39
CA ASN A 70 -20.66 4.34 15.14
C ASN A 70 -20.64 5.37 16.29
N HIS A 71 -20.30 4.92 17.50
CA HIS A 71 -20.16 5.78 18.68
C HIS A 71 -18.73 6.31 18.90
N TRP A 72 -17.76 5.88 18.10
CA TRP A 72 -16.36 6.29 18.21
C TRP A 72 -16.06 7.44 17.25
N ASP A 73 -15.33 8.44 17.75
CA ASP A 73 -14.90 9.58 16.95
C ASP A 73 -13.81 9.13 15.95
N LEU A 74 -14.18 9.05 14.67
CA LEU A 74 -13.30 8.68 13.55
C LEU A 74 -12.06 9.59 13.45
N SER A 75 -12.12 10.82 13.99
CA SER A 75 -10.97 11.74 13.98
C SER A 75 -9.78 11.22 14.80
N VAL A 76 -10.01 10.39 15.82
CA VAL A 76 -8.93 9.75 16.59
C VAL A 76 -8.21 8.71 15.73
N ALA A 77 -8.95 7.94 14.93
CA ALA A 77 -8.37 6.97 14.00
C ALA A 77 -7.55 7.68 12.92
N GLU A 78 -8.07 8.77 12.35
CA GLU A 78 -7.35 9.58 11.36
C GLU A 78 -6.04 10.15 11.90
N ARG A 79 -6.03 10.65 13.15
CA ARG A 79 -4.80 11.16 13.79
C ARG A 79 -3.78 10.07 14.07
N CYS A 80 -4.21 8.89 14.51
CA CYS A 80 -3.32 7.73 14.71
C CYS A 80 -2.65 7.29 13.39
N VAL A 81 -3.42 7.31 12.30
CA VAL A 81 -2.91 7.01 10.95
C VAL A 81 -1.96 8.11 10.47
N GLY A 82 -2.32 9.37 10.68
CA GLY A 82 -1.46 10.51 10.36
C GLY A 82 -0.11 10.44 11.08
N ALA A 83 -0.13 10.08 12.37
CA ALA A 83 1.07 9.90 13.18
C ALA A 83 1.96 8.75 12.65
N SER A 84 1.37 7.60 12.31
CA SER A 84 2.13 6.45 11.80
C SER A 84 2.81 6.77 10.46
N MET A 85 2.10 7.45 9.54
CA MET A 85 2.66 7.92 8.25
C MET A 85 3.84 8.86 8.45
N MET A 86 3.72 9.80 9.39
CA MET A 86 4.76 10.78 9.69
C MET A 86 6.01 10.10 10.26
N VAL A 87 5.85 9.16 11.20
CA VAL A 87 6.95 8.38 11.78
C VAL A 87 7.65 7.52 10.72
N LEU A 88 6.90 6.78 9.89
CA LEU A 88 7.45 5.94 8.83
C LEU A 88 8.20 6.76 7.77
N GLY A 89 7.64 7.89 7.34
CA GLY A 89 8.28 8.79 6.38
C GLY A 89 9.59 9.36 6.91
N LEU A 90 9.61 9.86 8.15
CA LEU A 90 10.82 10.35 8.81
C LEU A 90 11.86 9.25 8.98
N TRP A 91 11.44 8.04 9.36
CA TRP A 91 12.32 6.88 9.50
C TRP A 91 12.98 6.48 8.18
N ILE A 92 12.24 6.51 7.07
CA ILE A 92 12.77 6.20 5.74
C ILE A 92 13.81 7.23 5.31
N LEU A 93 13.55 8.53 5.52
CA LEU A 93 14.50 9.60 5.22
C LEU A 93 15.76 9.47 6.08
N TYR A 94 15.61 9.24 7.38
CA TYR A 94 16.72 9.00 8.30
C TYR A 94 17.57 7.80 7.87
N ARG A 95 16.94 6.68 7.53
CA ARG A 95 17.67 5.48 7.05
C ARG A 95 18.38 5.75 5.73
N GLN A 96 17.76 6.42 4.77
CA GLN A 96 18.43 6.79 3.51
C GLN A 96 19.70 7.61 3.75
N TRP A 97 19.69 8.46 4.78
CA TRP A 97 20.80 9.36 5.11
C TRP A 97 21.90 8.70 5.94
N VAL A 98 21.55 7.82 6.89
CA VAL A 98 22.49 7.25 7.87
C VAL A 98 23.02 5.87 7.50
N ARG A 99 22.27 5.05 6.75
CA ARG A 99 22.73 3.73 6.28
C ARG A 99 22.18 3.42 4.88
N PRO A 100 22.99 3.45 3.80
CA PRO A 100 22.55 2.86 2.53
C PRO A 100 22.12 1.41 2.81
N VAL A 101 20.88 1.08 2.41
CA VAL A 101 20.14 -0.15 2.78
C VAL A 101 21.05 -1.38 2.95
N SER A 102 21.37 -1.72 4.20
CA SER A 102 21.75 -3.07 4.58
C SER A 102 20.55 -3.70 5.31
N SER A 103 19.63 -4.29 4.56
CA SER A 103 18.68 -5.23 5.13
C SER A 103 19.18 -6.64 4.83
N ASN A 104 19.36 -7.43 5.88
CA ASN A 104 19.61 -8.88 5.84
C ASN A 104 18.42 -9.61 5.20
N MET A 105 18.25 -9.45 3.88
CA MET A 105 17.29 -10.18 3.04
C MET A 105 18.00 -11.34 2.33
N GLU A 106 18.86 -12.05 3.06
CA GLU A 106 19.43 -13.31 2.62
C GLU A 106 18.31 -14.36 2.38
N SER A 107 17.17 -14.22 3.07
CA SER A 107 15.99 -15.08 2.92
C SER A 107 15.27 -14.96 1.58
N LEU A 108 15.47 -13.85 0.84
CA LEU A 108 14.84 -13.66 -0.46
C LEU A 108 15.34 -14.66 -1.49
N HIS A 109 16.50 -15.30 -1.32
CA HIS A 109 17.03 -16.36 -2.18
C HIS A 109 16.44 -17.75 -1.91
N SER A 110 15.74 -17.94 -0.78
CA SER A 110 15.19 -19.25 -0.38
C SER A 110 13.85 -19.56 -1.04
N PRO A 111 13.44 -20.85 -1.15
CA PRO A 111 12.09 -21.25 -1.57
C PRO A 111 10.96 -20.62 -0.72
N ARG A 112 11.29 -20.16 0.50
CA ARG A 112 10.35 -19.55 1.46
C ARG A 112 10.09 -18.07 1.18
N ALA A 113 10.81 -17.44 0.25
CA ALA A 113 10.69 -16.01 -0.06
C ALA A 113 9.26 -15.59 -0.41
N GLY A 114 8.48 -16.46 -1.07
CA GLY A 114 7.08 -16.19 -1.39
C GLY A 114 6.19 -16.01 -0.17
N TRP A 115 6.36 -16.87 0.84
CA TRP A 115 5.59 -16.80 2.09
C TRP A 115 6.00 -15.63 2.97
N VAL A 116 7.30 -15.31 3.01
CA VAL A 116 7.80 -14.14 3.73
C VAL A 116 7.22 -12.86 3.15
N LEU A 117 7.19 -12.72 1.82
CA LEU A 117 6.63 -11.53 1.17
C LEU A 117 5.11 -11.46 1.28
N PHE A 118 4.41 -12.59 1.22
CA PHE A 118 2.98 -12.63 1.52
C PHE A 118 2.72 -12.15 2.95
N GLY A 119 3.43 -12.69 3.94
CA GLY A 119 3.29 -12.29 5.35
C GLY A 119 3.65 -10.83 5.59
N MET A 120 4.68 -10.32 4.91
CA MET A 120 5.02 -8.89 4.94
C MET A 120 3.91 -8.04 4.33
N GLY A 121 3.29 -8.49 3.23
CA GLY A 121 2.09 -7.85 2.67
C GLY A 121 0.92 -7.82 3.64
N VAL A 122 0.66 -8.93 4.34
CA VAL A 122 -0.39 -9.03 5.37
C VAL A 122 -0.14 -8.02 6.50
N LEU A 123 1.07 -8.04 7.06
CA LEU A 123 1.50 -7.11 8.13
C LEU A 123 1.44 -5.66 7.66
N HIS A 124 1.87 -5.39 6.43
CA HIS A 124 1.82 -4.07 5.83
C HIS A 124 0.38 -3.59 5.64
N GLY A 125 -0.54 -4.47 5.23
CA GLY A 125 -1.98 -4.18 5.20
C GLY A 125 -2.59 -3.86 6.56
N THR A 126 -2.04 -4.42 7.65
CA THR A 126 -2.47 -4.09 9.02
C THR A 126 -1.84 -2.80 9.54
N ALA A 127 -0.63 -2.46 9.08
CA ALA A 127 0.19 -1.37 9.62
C ALA A 127 0.21 -0.10 8.74
N GLY A 128 -0.35 -0.17 7.52
CA GLY A 128 -0.20 0.84 6.48
C GLY A 128 -1.28 1.93 6.48
N SER A 129 -0.89 3.05 5.88
CA SER A 129 -1.63 4.29 5.55
C SER A 129 -2.99 4.13 4.84
N SER A 130 -3.34 2.92 4.42
CA SER A 130 -4.57 2.59 3.69
C SER A 130 -5.85 2.83 4.49
N SER A 131 -5.73 3.11 5.79
CA SER A 131 -6.84 3.18 6.75
C SER A 131 -7.91 4.22 6.40
N ILE A 132 -7.62 5.24 5.59
CA ILE A 132 -8.60 6.29 5.26
C ILE A 132 -9.33 5.99 3.94
N ILE A 133 -8.59 5.61 2.88
CA ILE A 133 -9.18 5.31 1.57
C ILE A 133 -10.10 4.08 1.63
N PHE A 134 -9.76 3.15 2.51
CA PHE A 134 -10.54 1.96 2.79
C PHE A 134 -11.87 2.24 3.53
N LEU A 135 -11.96 3.32 4.32
CA LEU A 135 -13.17 3.67 5.07
C LEU A 135 -14.19 4.47 4.24
N ILE A 136 -13.76 5.11 3.14
CA ILE A 136 -14.63 5.83 2.19
C ILE A 136 -15.93 5.05 1.87
N PRO A 137 -15.90 3.78 1.44
CA PRO A 137 -17.13 3.07 1.12
C PRO A 137 -18.12 2.93 2.30
N LEU A 138 -17.63 2.90 3.54
CA LEU A 138 -18.47 2.82 4.75
C LEU A 138 -19.21 4.13 5.04
N THR A 139 -18.73 5.28 4.52
CA THR A 139 -19.41 6.58 4.68
C THR A 139 -20.44 6.85 3.59
N PHE A 140 -20.28 6.25 2.41
CA PHE A 140 -21.15 6.48 1.24
C PHE A 140 -22.18 5.37 1.01
N SER A 141 -22.07 4.22 1.68
CA SER A 141 -23.03 3.12 1.50
C SER A 141 -23.27 2.31 2.77
N ASP A 142 -24.55 2.10 3.10
CA ASP A 142 -24.97 1.18 4.16
C ASP A 142 -25.05 -0.29 3.70
N SER A 143 -24.98 -0.53 2.39
CA SER A 143 -25.07 -1.87 1.85
C SER A 143 -23.72 -2.59 1.91
N ALA A 144 -23.66 -3.66 2.69
CA ALA A 144 -22.46 -4.51 2.80
C ALA A 144 -21.94 -5.00 1.44
N GLY A 145 -22.83 -5.29 0.49
CA GLY A 145 -22.46 -5.73 -0.86
C GLY A 145 -21.68 -4.66 -1.64
N TYR A 146 -22.09 -3.40 -1.54
CA TYR A 146 -21.38 -2.30 -2.20
C TYR A 146 -20.03 -1.98 -1.53
N VAL A 147 -19.96 -2.03 -0.20
CA VAL A 147 -18.71 -1.85 0.54
C VAL A 147 -17.70 -2.94 0.19
N LEU A 148 -18.12 -4.21 0.24
CA LEU A 148 -17.24 -5.34 -0.12
C LEU A 148 -16.86 -5.32 -1.60
N GLY A 149 -17.80 -4.97 -2.49
CA GLY A 149 -17.52 -4.82 -3.91
C GLY A 149 -16.50 -3.72 -4.20
N TYR A 150 -16.59 -2.59 -3.50
CA TYR A 150 -15.60 -1.50 -3.59
C TYR A 150 -14.23 -1.96 -3.12
N VAL A 151 -14.12 -2.58 -1.94
CA VAL A 151 -12.84 -3.02 -1.36
C VAL A 151 -12.21 -4.13 -2.21
N PHE A 152 -13.04 -5.01 -2.79
CA PHE A 152 -12.59 -6.02 -3.74
C PHE A 152 -12.00 -5.39 -5.01
N LEU A 153 -12.68 -4.41 -5.60
CA LEU A 153 -12.18 -3.73 -6.81
C LEU A 153 -10.94 -2.88 -6.52
N PHE A 154 -10.90 -2.21 -5.36
CA PHE A 154 -9.70 -1.54 -4.86
C PHE A 154 -8.51 -2.52 -4.77
N SER A 155 -8.75 -3.68 -4.16
CA SER A 155 -7.76 -4.75 -4.06
C SER A 155 -7.32 -5.28 -5.42
N ALA A 156 -8.23 -5.39 -6.39
CA ALA A 156 -7.92 -5.80 -7.76
C ALA A 156 -7.06 -4.76 -8.49
N GLY A 157 -7.37 -3.47 -8.34
CA GLY A 157 -6.58 -2.37 -8.89
C GLY A 157 -5.14 -2.34 -8.33
N MET A 158 -5.00 -2.59 -7.02
CA MET A 158 -3.71 -2.75 -6.35
C MET A 158 -2.87 -3.88 -6.96
N VAL A 159 -3.43 -5.08 -7.03
CA VAL A 159 -2.74 -6.28 -7.55
C VAL A 159 -2.38 -6.11 -9.02
N ALA A 160 -3.28 -5.57 -9.83
CA ALA A 160 -3.05 -5.31 -11.25
C ALA A 160 -1.91 -4.31 -11.46
N THR A 161 -1.94 -3.19 -10.73
CA THR A 161 -0.91 -2.15 -10.84
C THR A 161 0.45 -2.64 -10.36
N MET A 162 0.52 -3.39 -9.26
CA MET A 162 1.78 -3.98 -8.77
C MET A 162 2.36 -5.01 -9.74
N GLY A 163 1.50 -5.85 -10.32
CA GLY A 163 1.87 -6.75 -11.40
C GLY A 163 2.49 -5.99 -12.56
N LEU A 164 1.77 -5.00 -13.10
CA LEU A 164 2.23 -4.19 -14.23
C LEU A 164 3.52 -3.43 -13.92
N TYR A 165 3.60 -2.79 -12.76
CA TYR A 165 4.78 -2.07 -12.28
C TYR A 165 6.01 -2.98 -12.26
N SER A 166 5.86 -4.21 -11.76
CA SER A 166 6.96 -5.17 -11.72
C SER A 166 7.46 -5.57 -13.11
N LEU A 167 6.57 -5.68 -14.11
CA LEU A 167 6.94 -5.98 -15.49
C LEU A 167 7.67 -4.81 -16.16
N VAL A 168 7.12 -3.61 -16.03
CA VAL A 168 7.66 -2.38 -16.63
C VAL A 168 9.03 -2.05 -16.04
N LEU A 169 9.17 -2.04 -14.71
CA LEU A 169 10.41 -1.64 -14.06
C LEU A 169 11.52 -2.68 -14.30
N ASN A 170 11.20 -3.97 -14.33
CA ASN A 170 12.20 -5.00 -14.64
C ASN A 170 12.77 -4.84 -16.06
N LYS A 171 11.88 -4.57 -17.04
CA LYS A 171 12.32 -4.25 -18.41
C LYS A 171 13.17 -2.97 -18.48
N LEU A 172 12.82 -1.95 -17.68
CA LEU A 172 13.52 -0.66 -17.66
C LEU A 172 14.89 -0.72 -16.97
N ILE A 173 15.06 -1.53 -15.91
CA ILE A 173 16.35 -1.72 -15.23
C ILE A 173 17.36 -2.43 -16.14
N TRP A 174 16.89 -3.29 -17.06
CA TRP A 174 17.74 -3.92 -18.07
C TRP A 174 18.39 -2.89 -19.03
N LEU A 175 17.84 -1.66 -19.12
CA LEU A 175 18.38 -0.55 -19.92
C LEU A 175 19.51 0.25 -19.23
N LYS A 176 20.20 -0.34 -18.24
CA LYS A 176 21.48 0.08 -17.60
C LYS A 176 21.60 1.47 -16.93
N ASN A 177 20.61 2.36 -16.95
CA ASN A 177 20.71 3.72 -16.36
C ASN A 177 19.77 4.03 -15.18
N PHE A 178 19.02 3.07 -14.65
CA PHE A 178 17.85 3.39 -13.80
C PHE A 178 18.06 3.31 -12.27
N SER A 179 19.22 2.88 -11.76
CA SER A 179 19.38 2.69 -10.30
C SER A 179 19.32 4.00 -9.50
N LEU A 180 19.87 5.10 -10.04
CA LEU A 180 19.85 6.41 -9.37
C LEU A 180 18.44 7.00 -9.27
N HIS A 181 17.57 6.69 -10.23
CA HIS A 181 16.18 7.17 -10.27
C HIS A 181 15.31 6.49 -9.21
N VAL A 182 15.57 5.22 -8.89
CA VAL A 182 14.82 4.49 -7.84
C VAL A 182 15.07 5.11 -6.45
N HIS A 183 16.29 5.56 -6.16
CA HIS A 183 16.57 6.26 -4.89
C HIS A 183 15.85 7.61 -4.78
N ARG A 184 15.78 8.36 -5.89
CA ARG A 184 15.03 9.63 -5.96
C ARG A 184 13.53 9.43 -5.80
N LEU A 185 12.97 8.43 -6.48
CA LEU A 185 11.55 8.09 -6.36
C LEU A 185 11.17 7.74 -4.91
N ARG A 186 12.01 6.99 -4.20
CA ARG A 186 11.81 6.67 -2.77
C ARG A 186 11.87 7.89 -1.85
N GLY A 187 12.70 8.88 -2.17
CA GLY A 187 12.83 10.10 -1.37
C GLY A 187 11.62 11.03 -1.55
N VAL A 188 11.22 11.27 -2.80
CA VAL A 188 10.01 12.06 -3.13
C VAL A 188 8.79 11.48 -2.45
N SER A 189 8.70 10.15 -2.47
CA SER A 189 7.55 9.45 -1.97
C SER A 189 7.50 9.47 -0.43
N ALA A 190 8.64 9.31 0.26
CA ALA A 190 8.71 9.52 1.71
C ALA A 190 8.28 10.94 2.15
N VAL A 191 8.64 11.97 1.37
CA VAL A 191 8.19 13.35 1.62
C VAL A 191 6.67 13.49 1.49
N LEU A 192 6.07 12.90 0.46
CA LEU A 192 4.62 12.90 0.28
C LEU A 192 3.90 12.25 1.47
N ALA A 193 4.41 11.12 1.98
CA ALA A 193 3.85 10.45 3.15
C ALA A 193 3.89 11.33 4.41
N ILE A 194 4.98 12.09 4.63
CA ILE A 194 5.09 13.03 5.75
C ILE A 194 4.07 14.16 5.60
N VAL A 195 3.92 14.72 4.41
CA VAL A 195 2.97 15.82 4.16
C VAL A 195 1.53 15.37 4.38
N ILE A 196 1.15 14.20 3.88
CA ILE A 196 -0.18 13.63 4.08
C ILE A 196 -0.40 13.32 5.57
N GLY A 197 0.58 12.67 6.22
CA GLY A 197 0.52 12.33 7.64
C GLY A 197 0.34 13.57 8.53
N PHE A 198 1.08 14.65 8.25
CA PHE A 198 0.95 15.91 8.97
C PHE A 198 -0.45 16.53 8.83
N ARG A 199 -1.04 16.52 7.62
CA ARG A 199 -2.39 17.06 7.41
C ARG A 199 -3.46 16.28 8.17
N LEU A 200 -3.34 14.96 8.19
CA LEU A 200 -4.24 14.09 8.95
C LEU A 200 -4.09 14.30 10.46
N LEU A 201 -2.85 14.45 10.93
CA LEU A 201 -2.56 14.75 12.34
C LEU A 201 -3.12 16.11 12.77
N ALA A 202 -3.03 17.11 11.89
CA ALA A 202 -3.51 18.47 12.15
C ALA A 202 -5.04 18.60 12.16
N GLY A 203 -5.79 17.53 11.82
CA GLY A 203 -7.25 17.55 11.76
C GLY A 203 -7.80 18.42 10.62
N THR A 204 -6.95 18.81 9.66
CA THR A 204 -7.38 19.52 8.44
C THR A 204 -7.74 18.48 7.39
N GLY A 205 -8.85 17.78 7.59
CA GLY A 205 -9.42 16.91 6.57
C GLY A 205 -9.72 17.70 5.28
N PRO A 206 -9.85 17.05 4.11
CA PRO A 206 -10.27 17.73 2.90
C PRO A 206 -11.69 18.28 3.14
N GLY A 207 -11.80 19.61 3.21
CA GLY A 207 -13.08 20.31 3.13
C GLY A 207 -13.67 20.23 1.73
#